data_AF-A0A5K0V2L8-F1
#
_entry.id   AF-A0A5K0V2L8-F1
#
_cell.length_a   1.000
_cell.length_b   1.000
_cell.length_c   1.000
_cell.angle_alpha   90.00
_cell.angle_beta   90.00
_cell.angle_gamma   90.00
#
_symmetry.space_group_name_H-M   'P 1'
#
loop_
_entity.id
_entity.type
_entity.pdbx_description
1 polymer ?
#
loop_
_entity_poly.entity_id
_entity_poly.type
_entity_poly.pdbx_seq_one_letter_code
_entity_poly.pdbx_strand_id
1 'polypeptide(L)'
;ETPGRHLCSGLLGDKANVSIYDPQVTEDQIQRDLSMKKFDWDHPIHLQPRSPTAVKQVSVVWDAYEATKDAHAICILTEWDEFKNLDYQRIYDNMQKLAFVFDGRNVVDTEHLRNIGFIVYSIGKQLDPWLKDMPVMA
;
A
#
# COMPACT_ATOMS: atom_id res chain seq x y z
N GLU A 1 -14.52 8.24 8.13
CA GLU A 1 -13.88 6.92 7.88
C GLU A 1 -12.97 7.08 6.68
N THR A 2 -11.69 6.69 6.76
CA THR A 2 -10.72 6.96 5.68
C THR A 2 -10.62 5.76 4.74
N PRO A 3 -10.62 5.95 3.41
CA PRO A 3 -10.48 4.87 2.43
C PRO A 3 -9.24 3.97 2.66
N GLY A 4 -8.14 4.58 3.12
CA GLY A 4 -6.91 3.84 3.43
C GLY A 4 -7.05 2.80 4.52
N ARG A 5 -7.87 3.06 5.55
CA ARG A 5 -8.10 2.12 6.66
C ARG A 5 -8.78 0.83 6.20
N HIS A 6 -9.79 0.94 5.33
CA HIS A 6 -10.51 -0.22 4.80
C HIS A 6 -9.60 -1.09 3.93
N LEU A 7 -8.79 -0.47 3.07
CA LEU A 7 -7.84 -1.20 2.22
C LEU A 7 -6.81 -1.95 3.08
N CYS A 8 -6.19 -1.27 4.05
CA CYS A 8 -5.24 -1.90 4.96
C CYS A 8 -5.89 -3.07 5.73
N SER A 9 -7.13 -2.90 6.20
CA SER A 9 -7.84 -3.96 6.93
C SER A 9 -8.09 -5.20 6.07
N GLY A 10 -8.44 -5.01 4.79
CA GLY A 10 -8.60 -6.12 3.84
C GLY A 10 -7.28 -6.85 3.58
N LEU A 11 -6.22 -6.10 3.26
CA LEU A 11 -4.88 -6.65 3.00
C LEU A 11 -4.34 -7.44 4.20
N LEU A 12 -4.57 -6.96 5.41
CA LEU A 12 -4.17 -7.67 6.63
C LEU A 12 -4.99 -8.95 6.86
N GLY A 13 -6.27 -8.95 6.49
CA GLY A 13 -7.10 -10.16 6.45
C GLY A 13 -6.52 -11.25 5.53
N ASP A 14 -5.95 -10.83 4.40
CA ASP A 14 -5.28 -11.70 3.42
C ASP A 14 -3.82 -12.03 3.79
N LYS A 15 -3.39 -11.66 5.00
CA LYS A 15 -2.04 -11.87 5.55
C LYS A 15 -0.92 -11.12 4.82
N ALA A 16 -1.23 -10.02 4.14
CA ALA A 16 -0.20 -9.15 3.58
C ALA A 16 0.66 -8.51 4.68
N ASN A 17 1.92 -8.22 4.33
CA ASN A 17 2.78 -7.33 5.10
C ASN A 17 2.58 -5.91 4.55
N VAL A 18 2.18 -4.98 5.41
CA VAL A 18 1.82 -3.62 5.02
C VAL A 18 2.80 -2.63 5.65
N SER A 19 3.48 -1.86 4.81
CA SER A 19 4.30 -0.72 5.24
C SER A 19 3.55 0.57 4.93
N ILE A 20 3.41 1.45 5.93
CA ILE A 20 2.61 2.67 5.85
C ILE A 20 3.53 3.87 6.05
N TYR A 21 3.41 4.83 5.15
CA TYR A 21 4.01 6.16 5.27
C TYR A 21 2.93 7.21 5.03
N ASP A 22 2.86 8.21 5.93
CA ASP A 22 2.08 9.43 5.72
C ASP A 22 2.88 10.63 6.26
N PRO A 23 3.16 11.67 5.44
CA PRO A 23 3.95 12.83 5.85
C PRO A 23 3.34 13.65 7.00
N GLN A 24 2.03 13.55 7.25
CA GLN A 24 1.31 14.41 8.20
C GLN A 24 0.66 13.65 9.36
N VAL A 25 0.71 12.32 9.36
CA VAL A 25 0.07 11.50 10.40
C VAL A 25 1.14 10.77 11.22
N THR A 26 1.06 10.90 12.54
CA THR A 26 2.00 10.24 13.44
C THR A 26 1.77 8.73 13.51
N GLU A 27 2.83 7.98 13.82
CA GLU A 27 2.73 6.53 14.03
C GLU A 27 1.66 6.16 15.06
N ASP A 28 1.60 6.86 16.20
CA ASP A 28 0.58 6.64 17.23
C ASP A 28 -0.84 6.78 16.68
N GLN A 29 -1.08 7.76 15.80
CA GLN A 29 -2.39 7.99 15.22
C GLN A 29 -2.74 6.90 14.22
N ILE A 30 -1.80 6.50 13.36
CA ILE A 30 -1.96 5.38 12.42
C ILE A 30 -2.26 4.08 13.20
N GLN A 31 -1.51 3.80 14.26
CA GLN A 31 -1.71 2.62 15.11
C GLN A 31 -3.09 2.63 15.77
N ARG A 32 -3.53 3.77 16.32
CA ARG A 32 -4.89 3.90 16.89
C ARG A 32 -5.95 3.62 15.83
N ASP A 33 -5.84 4.25 14.66
CA ASP A 33 -6.81 4.11 13.59
C ASP A 33 -6.91 2.66 13.07
N LEU A 34 -5.80 1.93 13.02
CA LEU A 34 -5.76 0.51 12.64
C LEU A 34 -6.17 -0.45 13.77
N SER A 35 -5.89 -0.10 15.03
CA SER A 35 -6.27 -0.89 16.22
C SER A 35 -7.76 -0.79 16.56
N MET A 36 -8.44 0.25 16.07
CA MET A 36 -9.88 0.43 16.24
C MET A 36 -10.65 -0.55 15.34
N LYS A 37 -10.66 -1.83 15.70
CA LYS A 37 -11.65 -2.76 15.14
C LYS A 37 -13.03 -2.44 15.69
N LYS A 38 -13.98 -2.37 14.76
CA LYS A 38 -15.43 -2.35 14.94
C LYS A 38 -15.99 -3.63 15.60
N PHE A 39 -15.14 -4.48 16.21
CA PHE A 39 -15.46 -5.86 16.58
C PHE A 39 -14.70 -6.37 17.82
N ASP A 40 -14.18 -5.50 18.68
CA ASP A 40 -13.45 -5.92 19.90
C ASP A 40 -14.29 -5.85 21.18
N TRP A 41 -15.59 -5.57 21.11
CA TRP A 41 -16.46 -5.53 22.30
C TRP A 41 -16.77 -6.92 22.90
N ASP A 42 -16.64 -8.02 22.13
CA ASP A 42 -17.01 -9.37 22.61
C ASP A 42 -15.87 -10.39 22.72
N HIS A 43 -14.63 -10.12 22.23
CA HIS A 43 -13.51 -11.08 22.36
C HIS A 43 -12.12 -10.41 22.50
N PRO A 44 -11.54 -10.33 23.70
CA PRO A 44 -10.28 -9.64 23.96
C PRO A 44 -9.04 -10.53 23.71
N ILE A 45 -8.82 -11.04 22.49
CA ILE A 45 -7.73 -12.00 22.22
C ILE A 45 -6.79 -11.68 21.03
N HIS A 46 -7.00 -10.63 20.23
CA HIS A 46 -6.24 -10.50 18.96
C HIS A 46 -5.15 -9.40 18.92
N LEU A 47 -4.63 -8.98 20.08
CA LEU A 47 -3.43 -8.12 20.18
C LEU A 47 -2.35 -8.68 21.14
N GLN A 48 -2.37 -9.99 21.42
CA GLN A 48 -1.21 -10.64 22.02
C GLN A 48 -0.30 -11.17 20.90
N PRO A 49 1.01 -10.90 20.92
CA PRO A 49 1.93 -11.61 20.05
C PRO A 49 1.86 -13.10 20.41
N ARG A 50 1.29 -13.91 19.51
CA ARG A 50 1.14 -15.37 19.69
C ARG A 50 2.47 -16.13 19.72
N SER A 51 3.59 -15.43 19.58
CA SER A 51 4.96 -15.93 19.67
C SER A 51 5.93 -14.74 19.60
N PRO A 52 7.13 -14.80 20.21
CA PRO A 52 8.24 -13.88 19.92
C PRO A 52 8.64 -13.83 18.44
N THR A 53 8.21 -14.81 17.64
CA THR A 53 8.43 -14.90 16.19
C THR A 53 7.26 -14.40 15.34
N ALA A 54 6.19 -13.86 15.95
CA ALA A 54 5.07 -13.31 15.20
C ALA A 54 5.50 -12.01 14.49
N VAL A 55 5.63 -12.08 13.16
CA VAL A 55 5.93 -10.92 12.31
C VAL A 55 4.80 -9.90 12.46
N LYS A 56 5.14 -8.66 12.81
CA LYS A 56 4.19 -7.54 12.75
C LYS A 56 3.76 -7.37 11.29
N GLN A 57 2.48 -7.61 11.01
CA GLN A 57 1.90 -7.48 9.66
C GLN A 57 1.77 -6.02 9.21
N VAL A 58 1.94 -5.06 10.13
CA VAL A 58 1.96 -3.62 9.83
C VAL A 58 3.26 -3.00 10.35
N SER A 59 3.91 -2.21 9.51
CA SER A 59 5.00 -1.32 9.89
C SER A 59 4.65 0.11 9.49
N VAL A 60 4.94 1.08 10.37
CA VAL A 60 4.90 2.50 10.03
C VAL A 60 6.34 2.95 9.86
N VAL A 61 6.64 3.59 8.74
CA VAL A 61 8.00 3.99 8.37
C VAL A 61 8.05 5.50 8.10
N TRP A 62 9.26 6.03 7.99
CA TRP A 62 9.52 7.47 8.00
C TRP A 62 9.56 8.11 6.61
N ASP A 63 9.64 7.32 5.54
CA ASP A 63 9.64 7.80 4.18
C ASP A 63 9.04 6.79 3.18
N ALA A 64 8.69 7.29 1.99
CA ALA A 64 8.09 6.49 0.93
C ALA A 64 9.04 5.45 0.32
N TYR A 65 10.36 5.68 0.35
CA TYR A 65 11.33 4.75 -0.22
C TYR A 65 11.46 3.49 0.64
N GLU A 66 11.52 3.65 1.96
CA GLU A 66 11.47 2.52 2.91
C GLU A 66 10.12 1.81 2.86
N ALA A 67 9.01 2.55 2.69
CA ALA A 67 7.67 1.95 2.60
C ALA A 67 7.50 1.05 1.36
N THR A 68 8.22 1.36 0.29
CA THR A 68 8.10 0.68 -1.01
C THR A 68 9.20 -0.34 -1.26
N LYS A 69 10.23 -0.37 -0.43
CA LYS A 69 11.32 -1.35 -0.52
C LYS A 69 10.80 -2.78 -0.38
N ASP A 70 11.21 -3.64 -1.29
CA ASP A 70 10.79 -5.05 -1.40
C ASP A 70 9.26 -5.24 -1.51
N ALA A 71 8.50 -4.18 -1.76
CA ALA A 71 7.06 -4.26 -1.94
C ALA A 71 6.72 -4.86 -3.31
N HIS A 72 5.58 -5.55 -3.37
CA HIS A 72 4.99 -6.02 -4.62
C HIS A 72 4.05 -4.98 -5.24
N ALA A 73 3.42 -4.16 -4.39
CA ALA A 73 2.44 -3.17 -4.80
C ALA A 73 2.55 -1.90 -3.95
N ILE A 74 2.27 -0.77 -4.57
CA ILE A 74 2.09 0.54 -3.92
C ILE A 74 0.61 0.90 -3.99
N CYS A 75 0.04 1.38 -2.89
CA CYS A 75 -1.32 1.92 -2.85
C CYS A 75 -1.27 3.38 -2.40
N ILE A 76 -1.64 4.30 -3.30
CA ILE A 76 -1.66 5.73 -3.00
C ILE A 76 -3.08 6.14 -2.62
N LEU A 77 -3.25 6.51 -1.36
CA LEU A 77 -4.56 6.68 -0.72
C LEU A 77 -4.79 8.10 -0.19
N THR A 78 -3.75 8.94 -0.21
CA THR A 78 -3.77 10.37 0.14
C THR A 78 -3.14 11.18 -0.99
N GLU A 79 -3.55 12.45 -1.09
CA GLU A 79 -3.22 13.34 -2.21
C GLU A 79 -2.05 14.28 -1.91
N TRP A 80 -1.06 13.80 -1.15
CA TRP A 80 0.12 14.59 -0.80
C TRP A 80 0.97 14.91 -2.02
N ASP A 81 1.33 16.19 -2.19
CA ASP A 81 2.18 16.65 -3.31
C ASP A 81 3.55 15.98 -3.34
N GLU A 82 4.04 15.53 -2.20
CA GLU A 82 5.28 14.76 -2.09
C GLU A 82 5.26 13.52 -3.00
N PHE A 83 4.14 12.81 -3.08
CA PHE A 83 4.02 11.60 -3.89
C PHE A 83 4.09 11.87 -5.40
N LYS A 84 3.89 13.11 -5.84
CA LYS A 84 4.00 13.48 -7.26
C LYS A 84 5.46 13.55 -7.71
N ASN A 85 6.37 13.88 -6.79
CA ASN A 85 7.75 14.25 -7.09
C ASN A 85 8.77 13.21 -6.61
N LEU A 86 8.32 12.02 -6.20
CA LEU A 86 9.21 10.93 -5.82
C LEU A 86 10.01 10.40 -7.02
N ASP A 87 11.21 9.89 -6.75
CA ASP A 87 11.99 9.16 -7.75
C ASP A 87 11.41 7.75 -7.93
N TYR A 88 10.43 7.65 -8.83
CA TYR A 88 9.76 6.39 -9.14
C TYR A 88 10.66 5.36 -9.81
N GLN A 89 11.74 5.78 -10.47
CA GLN A 89 12.73 4.83 -11.01
C GLN A 89 13.46 4.14 -9.87
N ARG A 90 13.93 4.91 -8.88
CA ARG A 90 14.55 4.36 -7.67
C ARG A 90 13.59 3.43 -6.92
N ILE A 91 12.33 3.84 -6.77
CA ILE A 91 11.31 3.00 -6.13
C ILE A 91 11.14 1.69 -6.90
N TYR A 92 10.98 1.77 -8.22
CA TYR A 92 10.86 0.59 -9.07
C TYR A 92 12.03 -0.36 -8.87
N ASP A 93 13.27 0.13 -8.95
CA ASP A 93 14.47 -0.71 -8.87
C ASP A 93 14.59 -1.47 -7.53
N ASN A 94 13.95 -0.98 -6.47
CA ASN A 94 13.95 -1.58 -5.13
C ASN A 94 12.68 -2.39 -4.80
N MET A 95 11.75 -2.53 -5.75
CA MET A 95 10.53 -3.33 -5.61
C MET A 95 10.66 -4.73 -6.23
N GLN A 96 9.86 -5.66 -5.72
CA GLN A 96 9.69 -6.97 -6.33
C GLN A 96 9.00 -6.87 -7.70
N LYS A 97 9.32 -7.79 -8.62
CA LYS A 97 8.72 -7.84 -9.96
C LYS A 97 7.72 -9.00 -10.06
N LEU A 98 6.54 -8.80 -10.64
CA LEU A 98 5.98 -7.57 -11.23
C LEU A 98 5.64 -6.51 -10.17
N ALA A 99 5.88 -5.23 -10.47
CA ALA A 99 5.64 -4.11 -9.56
C ALA A 99 4.33 -3.37 -9.92
N PHE A 100 3.41 -3.30 -8.96
CA PHE A 100 2.08 -2.71 -9.15
C PHE A 100 1.94 -1.36 -8.47
N VAL A 101 1.18 -0.44 -9.09
CA VAL A 101 0.77 0.83 -8.47
C VAL A 101 -0.74 0.98 -8.59
N PHE A 102 -1.40 1.15 -7.46
CA PHE A 102 -2.82 1.48 -7.34
C PHE A 102 -2.95 2.92 -6.87
N ASP A 103 -3.23 3.82 -7.79
CA ASP A 103 -3.45 5.23 -7.49
C ASP A 103 -4.95 5.52 -7.34
N GLY A 104 -5.40 5.54 -6.08
CA GLY A 104 -6.77 5.88 -5.72
C GLY A 104 -7.05 7.39 -5.71
N ARG A 105 -6.03 8.24 -5.91
CA ARG A 105 -6.12 9.69 -5.79
C ARG A 105 -5.74 10.44 -7.06
N ASN A 106 -5.30 9.72 -8.10
CA ASN A 106 -4.87 10.27 -9.38
C ASN A 106 -3.77 11.34 -9.23
N VAL A 107 -2.82 11.11 -8.33
CA VAL A 107 -1.70 12.02 -8.08
C VAL A 107 -0.48 11.73 -8.94
N VAL A 108 -0.27 10.50 -9.40
CA VAL A 108 0.94 10.14 -10.17
C VAL A 108 0.74 10.25 -11.68
N ASP A 109 1.84 10.49 -12.38
CA ASP A 109 1.88 10.39 -13.83
C ASP A 109 1.88 8.91 -14.26
N THR A 110 0.70 8.44 -14.62
CA THR A 110 0.47 7.07 -15.05
C THR A 110 1.30 6.67 -16.27
N GLU A 111 1.49 7.57 -17.24
CA GLU A 111 2.24 7.25 -18.46
C GLU A 111 3.73 7.14 -18.14
N HIS A 112 4.25 8.06 -17.32
CA HIS A 112 5.62 8.00 -16.83
C HIS A 112 5.92 6.70 -16.08
N LEU A 113 5.07 6.31 -15.12
CA LEU A 113 5.25 5.07 -14.35
C LEU A 113 5.17 3.81 -15.24
N ARG A 114 4.29 3.80 -16.24
CA ARG A 114 4.23 2.71 -17.22
C ARG A 114 5.51 2.60 -18.04
N ASN A 115 6.08 3.73 -18.46
CA ASN A 115 7.35 3.75 -19.19
C ASN A 115 8.53 3.22 -18.36
N ILE A 116 8.51 3.40 -17.03
CA ILE A 116 9.47 2.77 -16.11
C ILE A 116 9.28 1.24 -16.05
N GLY A 117 8.04 0.77 -16.19
CA GLY A 117 7.68 -0.66 -16.19
C GLY A 117 6.72 -1.06 -15.06
N PHE A 118 6.09 -0.11 -14.38
CA PHE A 118 5.02 -0.40 -13.44
C PHE A 118 3.74 -0.83 -14.15
N ILE A 119 2.98 -1.70 -13.48
CA ILE A 119 1.60 -1.98 -13.83
C ILE A 119 0.71 -1.03 -13.02
N VAL A 120 0.11 -0.05 -13.70
CA VAL A 120 -0.60 1.06 -13.03
C VAL A 120 -2.11 0.97 -13.21
N TYR A 121 -2.79 0.93 -12.06
CA TYR A 121 -4.24 1.05 -11.93
C TYR A 121 -4.57 2.42 -11.32
N SER A 122 -5.31 3.25 -12.05
CA SER A 122 -5.69 4.60 -11.61
C SER A 122 -7.16 4.85 -11.93
N ILE A 123 -7.86 5.53 -11.03
CA ILE A 123 -9.31 5.74 -11.14
C ILE A 123 -9.62 6.54 -12.40
N GLY A 124 -10.51 6.00 -13.24
CA GLY A 124 -10.96 6.66 -14.46
C GLY A 124 -9.95 6.65 -15.61
N LYS A 125 -8.79 6.00 -15.45
CA LYS A 125 -7.80 5.82 -16.53
C LYS A 125 -7.92 4.45 -17.17
N GLN A 126 -7.65 4.37 -18.47
CA GLN A 126 -7.62 3.08 -19.16
C GLN A 126 -6.45 2.24 -18.67
N LEU A 127 -6.69 0.93 -18.54
CA LEU A 127 -5.64 -0.06 -18.30
C LEU A 127 -4.72 -0.18 -19.50
N ASP A 128 -3.50 -0.64 -19.25
CA ASP A 128 -2.57 -0.99 -20.32
C ASP A 128 -3.22 -1.99 -21.29
N PRO A 129 -3.12 -1.78 -22.62
CA PRO A 129 -3.77 -2.65 -23.59
C PRO A 129 -3.44 -4.12 -23.40
N TRP A 130 -2.17 -4.44 -23.10
CA TRP A 130 -1.70 -5.81 -22.92
C TRP A 130 -2.31 -6.52 -21.69
N LEU A 131 -2.71 -5.77 -20.65
CA LEU A 131 -3.38 -6.36 -19.47
C LEU A 131 -4.74 -6.95 -19.84
N LYS A 132 -5.41 -6.41 -20.86
CA LYS A 132 -6.70 -6.94 -21.34
C LYS A 132 -6.55 -8.32 -21.98
N ASP A 133 -5.36 -8.59 -22.51
CA ASP A 133 -5.01 -9.84 -23.19
C ASP A 133 -4.21 -10.79 -22.28
N MET A 134 -3.95 -10.40 -21.03
CA MET A 134 -3.19 -11.22 -20.09
C MET A 134 -4.01 -12.47 -19.72
N PRO A 135 -3.51 -13.69 -20.01
CA PRO A 135 -4.21 -14.90 -19.62
C PRO A 135 -4.32 -14.95 -18.09
N VAL A 136 -5.51 -15.28 -17.60
CA VAL A 136 -5.73 -15.50 -16.17
C VAL A 136 -4.84 -16.66 -15.74
N MET A 137 -3.76 -16.35 -15.02
CA MET A 137 -2.94 -17.38 -14.39
C MET A 137 -3.74 -17.90 -13.19
N ALA A 138 -4.35 -19.08 -13.39
CA ALA A 138 -5.10 -19.81 -12.38
C ALA A 138 -4.17 -20.57 -11.43
#